data_AF-A0A166SED3-F1
#
_entry.id   AF-A0A166SED3-F1
#
_cell.length_a   1.000
_cell.length_b   1.000
_cell.length_c   1.000
_cell.angle_alpha   90.00
_cell.angle_beta   90.00
_cell.angle_gamma   90.00
#
_symmetry.space_group_name_H-M   'P 1'
#
loop_
_entity.id
_entity.type
_entity.pdbx_description
1 polymer ?
#
loop_
_entity_poly.entity_id
_entity_poly.type
_entity_poly.pdbx_seq_one_letter_code
_entity_poly.pdbx_strand_id
1 'polypeptide(L)'
;MSLGWESIKGLLAKGVMATFGFAGTVIFARLFDPSAFGGFYFLLSIVFLVDQPVRGIGFAVKKRFSEDGSAKSELLGLIFCLNVVLFFLCGAVVGTTNLVVDHTNVPMARWVFFSIWISLAFFFPLQGLLKARGNPSLATWLDTLRSVLTLPLQIAFILAGLGAAGMGFGLATATFLTVPITYYFLDLSPSLPSFGVVKSVWSYARYTMPSFLIGETYDRLDILLLGTILTQAVVSDYEVAMKLTLPAIFLTGAITNGLMPKISNIHSRRGDPSGDISNALSYSSIVSIPIFFGALSMAQNWSSRPTGGSTRMHRRFSLGSHSSVSSRHSRISIRAHCRDSTNRISISEYRSSRWRSTSYWGCC
;
A
#
# COMPACT_ATOMS: atom_id res chain seq x y z
N MET A 1 24.97 -20.16 -0.21
CA MET A 1 24.23 -19.84 1.04
C MET A 1 22.96 -20.68 1.06
N SER A 2 22.53 -21.21 2.21
CA SER A 2 21.34 -22.05 2.27
C SER A 2 20.08 -21.20 2.02
N LEU A 3 19.20 -21.66 1.13
CA LEU A 3 17.96 -20.99 0.76
C LEU A 3 17.09 -20.65 1.98
N GLY A 4 17.08 -21.52 3.00
CA GLY A 4 16.33 -21.31 4.24
C GLY A 4 16.81 -20.10 5.06
N TRP A 5 18.11 -19.83 5.10
CA TRP A 5 18.65 -18.71 5.86
C TRP A 5 18.32 -17.36 5.23
N GLU A 6 18.37 -17.28 3.90
CA GLU A 6 17.97 -16.08 3.15
C GLU A 6 16.48 -15.78 3.32
N SER A 7 15.62 -16.81 3.34
CA SER A 7 14.20 -16.65 3.63
C SER A 7 13.91 -16.16 5.04
N ILE A 8 14.62 -16.68 6.06
CA ILE A 8 14.46 -16.24 7.46
C ILE A 8 14.85 -14.77 7.63
N LYS A 9 15.98 -14.34 7.05
CA LYS A 9 16.39 -12.93 7.07
C LYS A 9 15.33 -12.03 6.42
N GLY A 10 14.82 -12.43 5.26
CA GLY A 10 13.76 -11.68 4.57
C GLY A 10 12.48 -11.59 5.40
N LEU A 11 12.12 -12.66 6.13
CA LEU A 11 10.95 -12.66 7.01
C LEU A 11 11.13 -11.71 8.20
N LEU A 12 12.29 -11.73 8.86
CA LEU A 12 12.60 -10.80 9.95
C LEU A 12 12.55 -9.34 9.48
N ALA A 13 13.13 -9.06 8.32
CA ALA A 13 13.11 -7.74 7.69
C ALA A 13 11.68 -7.23 7.45
N LYS A 14 10.78 -8.10 6.96
CA LYS A 14 9.34 -7.77 6.81
C LYS A 14 8.63 -7.56 8.14
N GLY A 15 8.98 -8.32 9.19
CA GLY A 15 8.45 -8.13 10.54
C GLY A 15 8.78 -6.73 11.08
N VAL A 16 10.02 -6.27 10.91
CA VAL A 16 10.41 -4.90 11.28
C VAL A 16 9.61 -3.87 10.49
N MET A 17 9.47 -4.03 9.17
CA MET A 17 8.65 -3.12 8.35
C MET A 17 7.19 -3.06 8.85
N ALA A 18 6.61 -4.22 9.18
CA ALA A 18 5.25 -4.33 9.70
C ALA A 18 5.07 -3.47 10.96
N THR A 19 5.99 -3.60 11.92
CA THR A 19 5.95 -2.87 13.17
C THR A 19 6.04 -1.36 12.94
N PHE A 20 6.96 -0.90 12.10
CA PHE A 20 7.11 0.54 11.82
C PHE A 20 5.91 1.11 11.03
N GLY A 21 5.40 0.37 10.04
CA GLY A 21 4.21 0.78 9.28
C GLY A 21 2.96 0.84 10.15
N PHE A 22 2.76 -0.14 11.03
CA PHE A 22 1.67 -0.16 11.98
C PHE A 22 1.79 0.96 13.02
N ALA A 23 2.98 1.13 13.62
CA ALA A 23 3.24 2.21 14.58
C ALA A 23 3.00 3.59 13.96
N GLY A 24 3.50 3.82 12.74
CA GLY A 24 3.24 5.05 12.00
C GLY A 24 1.75 5.31 11.80
N THR A 25 1.01 4.30 11.37
CA THR A 25 -0.45 4.41 11.22
C THR A 25 -1.13 4.82 12.52
N VAL A 26 -0.81 4.16 13.65
CA VAL A 26 -1.41 4.46 14.96
C VAL A 26 -1.06 5.87 15.42
N ILE A 27 0.19 6.31 15.22
CA ILE A 27 0.65 7.65 15.58
C ILE A 27 -0.09 8.70 14.74
N PHE A 28 -0.08 8.56 13.42
CA PHE A 28 -0.65 9.57 12.53
C PHE A 28 -2.19 9.63 12.58
N ALA A 29 -2.86 8.49 12.77
CA ALA A 29 -4.31 8.45 12.95
C ALA A 29 -4.76 9.19 14.24
N ARG A 30 -3.88 9.32 15.23
CA ARG A 30 -4.14 10.10 16.45
C ARG A 30 -3.71 11.57 16.34
N LEU A 31 -2.72 11.85 15.49
CA LEU A 31 -2.12 13.17 15.36
C LEU A 31 -2.90 14.07 14.39
N PHE A 32 -3.47 13.48 13.33
CA PHE A 32 -4.15 14.23 12.28
C PHE A 32 -5.67 14.16 12.39
N ASP A 33 -6.31 15.21 11.87
CA ASP A 33 -7.73 15.17 11.58
C ASP A 33 -8.04 14.10 10.51
N PRO A 34 -9.20 13.42 10.59
CA PRO A 34 -9.55 12.36 9.65
C PRO A 34 -9.49 12.77 8.18
N SER A 35 -9.84 14.02 7.85
CA SER A 35 -9.81 14.51 6.48
C SER A 35 -8.39 14.61 5.90
N ALA A 36 -7.41 15.02 6.71
CA ALA A 36 -6.03 15.16 6.28
C ALA A 36 -5.32 13.80 6.17
N PHE A 37 -5.59 12.90 7.12
CA PHE A 37 -5.05 11.53 7.11
C PHE A 37 -5.60 10.73 5.93
N GLY A 38 -6.92 10.69 5.74
CA GLY A 38 -7.52 9.97 4.62
C GLY A 38 -7.16 10.58 3.27
N GLY A 39 -7.06 11.91 3.21
CA GLY A 39 -6.56 12.66 2.06
C GLY A 39 -5.19 12.21 1.58
N PHE A 40 -4.26 11.98 2.52
CA PHE A 40 -2.94 11.45 2.22
C PHE A 40 -2.99 10.03 1.64
N TYR A 41 -3.79 9.12 2.21
CA TYR A 41 -3.89 7.75 1.71
C TYR A 41 -4.63 7.65 0.37
N PHE A 42 -5.57 8.55 0.12
CA PHE A 42 -6.19 8.71 -1.19
C PHE A 42 -5.15 9.19 -2.22
N LEU A 43 -4.36 10.21 -1.89
CA LEU A 43 -3.25 10.68 -2.73
C LEU A 43 -2.25 9.55 -3.02
N LEU A 44 -1.86 8.80 -1.99
CA LEU A 44 -0.94 7.67 -2.10
C LEU A 44 -1.50 6.57 -3.02
N SER A 45 -2.81 6.32 -2.98
CA SER A 45 -3.48 5.35 -3.86
C SER A 45 -3.41 5.78 -5.32
N ILE A 46 -3.59 7.09 -5.60
CA ILE A 46 -3.39 7.64 -6.95
C ILE A 46 -1.92 7.47 -7.38
N VAL A 47 -0.96 7.78 -6.50
CA VAL A 47 0.47 7.59 -6.80
C VAL A 47 0.77 6.14 -7.18
N PHE A 48 0.24 5.17 -6.44
CA PHE A 48 0.48 3.75 -6.75
C PHE A 48 -0.14 3.30 -8.07
N LEU A 49 -1.32 3.81 -8.43
CA LEU A 49 -1.88 3.57 -9.77
C LEU A 49 -0.97 4.11 -10.88
N VAL A 50 -0.45 5.32 -10.72
CA VAL A 50 0.40 5.97 -11.72
C VAL A 50 1.80 5.34 -11.77
N ASP A 51 2.29 4.75 -10.69
CA ASP A 51 3.55 3.99 -10.66
C ASP A 51 3.45 2.62 -11.35
N GLN A 52 2.24 2.11 -11.55
CA GLN A 52 2.02 0.73 -11.99
C GLN A 52 2.58 0.38 -13.39
N PRO A 53 2.52 1.27 -14.40
CA PRO A 53 3.24 1.08 -15.65
C PRO A 53 4.75 0.91 -15.46
N VAL A 54 5.38 1.71 -14.59
CA VAL A 54 6.81 1.62 -14.26
C VAL A 54 7.11 0.26 -13.66
N ARG A 55 6.27 -0.21 -12.73
CA ARG A 55 6.40 -1.53 -12.09
C ARG A 55 6.25 -2.68 -13.07
N GLY A 56 5.30 -2.59 -14.00
CA GLY A 56 5.09 -3.60 -15.05
C GLY A 56 6.30 -3.75 -15.98
N ILE A 57 6.92 -2.63 -16.38
CA ILE A 57 8.16 -2.64 -17.18
C ILE A 57 9.34 -3.12 -16.32
N GLY A 58 9.48 -2.61 -15.10
CA GLY A 58 10.51 -3.04 -14.15
C GLY A 58 10.50 -4.55 -13.90
N PHE A 59 9.32 -5.18 -13.90
CA PHE A 59 9.19 -6.63 -13.82
C PHE A 59 9.70 -7.35 -15.08
N ALA A 60 9.41 -6.83 -16.27
CA ALA A 60 9.94 -7.36 -17.52
C ALA A 60 11.47 -7.20 -17.60
N VAL A 61 12.00 -6.06 -17.16
CA VAL A 61 13.45 -5.82 -17.04
C VAL A 61 14.07 -6.81 -16.04
N LYS A 62 13.48 -6.98 -14.85
CA LYS A 62 13.91 -7.96 -13.85
C LYS A 62 14.03 -9.37 -14.45
N LYS A 63 13.03 -9.80 -15.22
CA LYS A 63 13.04 -11.10 -15.89
C LYS A 63 14.21 -11.22 -16.86
N ARG A 64 14.38 -10.25 -17.77
CA ARG A 64 15.50 -10.24 -18.73
C ARG A 64 16.86 -10.15 -18.04
N PHE A 65 16.95 -9.43 -16.93
CA PHE A 65 18.18 -9.28 -16.15
C PHE A 65 18.63 -10.59 -15.50
N SER A 66 17.69 -11.47 -15.14
CA SER A 66 18.00 -12.81 -14.62
C SER A 66 18.39 -13.83 -15.69
N GLU A 67 18.23 -13.51 -16.98
CA GLU A 67 18.66 -14.40 -18.07
C GLU A 67 20.19 -14.31 -18.27
N ASP A 68 20.82 -15.45 -18.53
CA ASP A 68 22.26 -15.52 -18.81
C ASP A 68 22.60 -14.82 -20.13
N GLY A 69 23.73 -14.11 -20.17
CA GLY A 69 24.18 -13.36 -21.35
C GLY A 69 23.37 -12.09 -21.64
N SER A 70 22.48 -11.66 -20.74
CA SER A 70 21.71 -10.41 -20.90
C SER A 70 22.59 -9.16 -20.82
N ALA A 71 22.22 -8.12 -21.59
CA ALA A 71 22.88 -6.81 -21.58
C ALA A 71 22.50 -6.00 -20.32
N LYS A 72 23.03 -6.39 -19.15
CA LYS A 72 22.67 -5.85 -17.82
C LYS A 72 22.80 -4.32 -17.71
N SER A 73 23.87 -3.73 -18.27
CA SER A 73 24.06 -2.28 -18.29
C SER A 73 23.03 -1.55 -19.15
N GLU A 74 22.63 -2.13 -20.28
CA GLU A 74 21.60 -1.56 -21.15
C GLU A 74 20.21 -1.67 -20.50
N LEU A 75 19.94 -2.78 -19.80
CA LEU A 75 18.71 -2.96 -19.03
C LEU A 75 18.58 -1.94 -17.90
N LEU A 76 19.69 -1.63 -17.22
CA LEU A 76 19.73 -0.56 -16.23
C LEU A 76 19.50 0.81 -16.88
N GLY A 77 20.22 1.11 -17.97
CA GLY A 77 20.03 2.38 -18.70
C GLY A 77 18.62 2.54 -19.27
N LEU A 78 17.96 1.46 -19.66
CA LEU A 78 16.55 1.47 -20.06
C LEU A 78 15.63 1.96 -18.94
N ILE A 79 15.83 1.51 -17.70
CA ILE A 79 15.06 1.98 -16.53
C ILE A 79 15.25 3.49 -16.37
N PHE A 80 16.50 3.98 -16.41
CA PHE A 80 16.78 5.41 -16.27
C PHE A 80 16.14 6.23 -17.40
N CYS A 81 16.32 5.83 -18.65
CA CYS A 81 15.73 6.52 -19.81
C CYS A 81 14.21 6.56 -19.72
N LEU A 82 13.58 5.42 -19.39
CA LEU A 82 12.14 5.32 -19.22
C LEU A 82 11.64 6.22 -18.09
N ASN A 83 12.29 6.21 -16.93
CA ASN A 83 11.90 7.04 -15.79
C ASN A 83 12.02 8.54 -16.11
N VAL A 84 13.03 8.95 -16.89
CA VAL A 84 13.14 10.33 -17.37
C VAL A 84 11.98 10.69 -18.29
N VAL A 85 11.66 9.84 -19.27
CA VAL A 85 10.52 10.08 -20.19
C VAL A 85 9.20 10.16 -19.43
N LEU A 86 8.96 9.21 -18.52
CA LEU A 86 7.74 9.19 -17.71
C LEU A 86 7.69 10.37 -16.73
N PHE A 87 8.83 10.85 -16.24
CA PHE A 87 8.89 12.04 -15.40
C PHE A 87 8.38 13.28 -16.13
N PHE A 88 8.81 13.50 -17.37
CA PHE A 88 8.28 14.61 -18.16
C PHE A 88 6.81 14.43 -18.52
N LEU A 89 6.38 13.19 -18.84
CA LEU A 89 5.00 12.90 -19.20
C LEU A 89 4.03 13.06 -18.01
N CYS A 90 4.35 12.47 -16.86
CA CYS A 90 3.58 12.68 -15.63
C CYS A 90 3.68 14.14 -15.17
N GLY A 91 4.86 14.75 -15.33
CA GLY A 91 5.14 16.18 -15.18
C GLY A 91 4.10 17.06 -15.85
N ALA A 92 3.92 16.84 -17.15
CA ALA A 92 2.96 17.58 -17.97
C ALA A 92 1.51 17.34 -17.54
N VAL A 93 1.10 16.07 -17.32
CA VAL A 93 -0.28 15.74 -16.96
C VAL A 93 -0.67 16.34 -15.59
N VAL A 94 0.15 16.12 -14.56
CA VAL A 94 -0.15 16.61 -13.21
C VAL A 94 0.10 18.12 -13.07
N GLY A 95 0.97 18.69 -13.90
CA GLY A 95 1.18 20.14 -13.99
C GLY A 95 -0.03 20.88 -14.57
N THR A 96 -0.71 20.28 -15.54
CA THR A 96 -1.89 20.86 -16.23
C THR A 96 -3.21 20.59 -15.52
N THR A 97 -3.28 19.53 -14.70
CA THR A 97 -4.52 19.10 -14.03
C THR A 97 -4.52 19.41 -12.53
N ASN A 98 -5.69 19.75 -11.99
CA ASN A 98 -5.90 19.92 -10.54
C ASN A 98 -6.51 18.67 -9.88
N LEU A 99 -6.65 17.58 -10.63
CA LEU A 99 -7.23 16.30 -10.15
C LEU A 99 -6.62 15.81 -8.84
N VAL A 100 -5.30 15.98 -8.67
CA VAL A 100 -4.60 15.55 -7.44
C VAL A 100 -4.89 16.49 -6.27
N VAL A 101 -5.11 17.78 -6.53
CA VAL A 101 -5.25 18.82 -5.49
C VAL A 101 -6.68 18.90 -4.97
N ASP A 102 -7.66 18.88 -5.88
CA ASP A 102 -9.06 19.19 -5.56
C ASP A 102 -9.71 18.12 -4.68
N HIS A 103 -9.17 16.89 -4.69
CA HIS A 103 -9.78 15.74 -4.00
C HIS A 103 -9.01 15.24 -2.78
N THR A 104 -7.75 15.62 -2.58
CA THR A 104 -6.93 15.04 -1.50
C THR A 104 -6.92 15.86 -0.23
N ASN A 105 -7.29 17.15 -0.23
CA ASN A 105 -7.22 18.02 0.95
C ASN A 105 -5.83 18.02 1.66
N VAL A 106 -4.77 17.71 0.90
CA VAL A 106 -3.39 17.67 1.39
C VAL A 106 -2.67 18.96 0.97
N PRO A 107 -2.01 19.67 1.90
CA PRO A 107 -1.18 20.82 1.54
C PRO A 107 -0.11 20.40 0.52
N MET A 108 0.13 21.22 -0.51
CA MET A 108 1.16 20.95 -1.51
C MET A 108 1.00 19.57 -2.20
N ALA A 109 -0.22 19.05 -2.31
CA ALA A 109 -0.53 17.72 -2.84
C ALA A 109 0.22 17.39 -4.15
N ARG A 110 0.30 18.35 -5.08
CA ARG A 110 1.04 18.19 -6.34
C ARG A 110 2.52 17.84 -6.12
N TRP A 111 3.21 18.57 -5.24
CA TRP A 111 4.62 18.34 -4.94
C TRP A 111 4.84 17.05 -4.17
N VAL A 112 3.95 16.75 -3.23
CA VAL A 112 3.96 15.48 -2.50
C VAL A 112 3.82 14.31 -3.47
N PHE A 113 2.83 14.36 -4.36
CA PHE A 113 2.61 13.36 -5.40
C PHE A 113 3.87 13.12 -6.23
N PHE A 114 4.47 14.18 -6.78
CA PHE A 114 5.67 14.07 -7.60
C PHE A 114 6.85 13.48 -6.83
N SER A 115 7.07 13.94 -5.59
CA SER A 115 8.18 13.47 -4.76
C SER A 115 8.07 11.98 -4.43
N ILE A 116 6.87 11.50 -4.09
CA ILE A 116 6.65 10.07 -3.82
C ILE A 116 6.82 9.29 -5.13
N TRP A 117 6.10 9.68 -6.18
CA TRP A 117 6.09 8.94 -7.44
C TRP A 117 7.50 8.79 -8.03
N ILE A 118 8.28 9.87 -8.12
CA ILE A 118 9.65 9.79 -8.67
C ILE A 118 10.55 8.91 -7.79
N SER A 119 10.41 8.99 -6.47
CA SER A 119 11.21 8.16 -5.56
C SER A 119 10.91 6.67 -5.71
N LEU A 120 9.63 6.30 -5.89
CA LEU A 120 9.20 4.92 -6.10
C LEU A 120 9.59 4.38 -7.48
N ALA A 121 9.45 5.22 -8.52
CA ALA A 121 9.79 4.88 -9.89
C ALA A 121 11.26 4.47 -10.05
N PHE A 122 12.16 5.06 -9.25
CA PHE A 122 13.56 4.60 -9.18
C PHE A 122 13.75 3.43 -8.22
N PHE A 123 13.14 3.47 -7.05
CA PHE A 123 13.38 2.48 -6.01
C PHE A 123 12.97 1.05 -6.41
N PHE A 124 11.74 0.86 -6.90
CA PHE A 124 11.21 -0.48 -7.15
C PHE A 124 11.92 -1.25 -8.29
N PRO A 125 12.22 -0.64 -9.45
CA PRO A 125 12.98 -1.33 -10.49
C PRO A 125 14.39 -1.74 -10.03
N LEU A 126 15.12 -0.86 -9.31
CA LEU A 126 16.45 -1.17 -8.79
C LEU A 126 16.42 -2.31 -7.77
N GLN A 127 15.42 -2.31 -6.89
CA GLN A 127 15.13 -3.42 -5.98
C GLN A 127 14.85 -4.73 -6.74
N GLY A 128 14.12 -4.64 -7.85
CA GLY A 128 13.88 -5.74 -8.77
C GLY A 128 15.18 -6.33 -9.32
N LEU A 129 16.10 -5.49 -9.80
CA LEU A 129 17.39 -5.91 -10.33
C LEU A 129 18.25 -6.61 -9.27
N LEU A 130 18.24 -6.10 -8.04
CA LEU A 130 19.02 -6.70 -6.95
C LEU A 130 18.48 -8.10 -6.60
N LYS A 131 17.16 -8.27 -6.61
CA LYS A 131 16.51 -9.59 -6.51
C LYS A 131 16.90 -10.51 -7.67
N ALA A 132 16.93 -10.00 -8.91
CA ALA A 132 17.34 -10.78 -10.08
C ALA A 132 18.81 -11.18 -10.09
N ARG A 133 19.70 -10.41 -9.44
CA ARG A 133 21.11 -10.76 -9.23
C ARG A 133 21.32 -11.88 -8.21
N GLY A 134 20.26 -12.38 -7.58
CA GLY A 134 20.34 -13.41 -6.54
C GLY A 134 20.53 -12.85 -5.12
N ASN A 135 20.28 -11.55 -4.91
CA ASN A 135 20.38 -10.90 -3.60
C ASN A 135 19.01 -10.46 -3.04
N PRO A 136 18.01 -11.35 -2.92
CA PRO A 136 16.66 -10.97 -2.50
C PRO A 136 16.56 -10.54 -1.03
N SER A 137 17.41 -11.06 -0.16
CA SER A 137 17.47 -10.64 1.25
C SER A 137 18.01 -9.22 1.38
N LEU A 138 19.11 -8.89 0.69
CA LEU A 138 19.67 -7.54 0.68
C LEU A 138 18.65 -6.52 0.17
N ALA A 139 17.95 -6.85 -0.92
CA ALA A 139 16.84 -6.06 -1.43
C ALA A 139 15.76 -5.81 -0.36
N THR A 140 15.37 -6.87 0.37
CA THR A 140 14.39 -6.76 1.46
C THR A 140 14.90 -5.89 2.61
N TRP A 141 16.17 -6.01 3.00
CA TRP A 141 16.77 -5.18 4.05
C TRP A 141 16.90 -3.71 3.66
N LEU A 142 17.19 -3.40 2.40
CA LEU A 142 17.20 -2.02 1.91
C LEU A 142 15.79 -1.41 1.94
N ASP A 143 14.76 -2.22 1.67
CA ASP A 143 13.37 -1.81 1.86
C ASP A 143 12.99 -1.64 3.34
N THR A 144 13.59 -2.43 4.22
CA THR A 144 13.41 -2.27 5.68
C THR A 144 14.04 -0.98 6.13
N LEU A 145 15.26 -0.67 5.67
CA LEU A 145 15.93 0.59 5.93
C LEU A 145 15.06 1.77 5.51
N ARG A 146 14.48 1.72 4.30
CA ARG A 146 13.52 2.73 3.82
C ARG A 146 12.33 2.88 4.77
N SER A 147 11.72 1.78 5.20
CA SER A 147 10.59 1.78 6.14
C SER A 147 10.96 2.36 7.52
N VAL A 148 12.14 2.02 8.03
CA VAL A 148 12.65 2.51 9.32
C VAL A 148 12.96 4.01 9.25
N LEU A 149 13.48 4.50 8.13
CA LEU A 149 13.73 5.92 7.89
C LEU A 149 12.43 6.71 7.66
N THR A 150 11.40 6.09 7.09
CA THR A 150 10.13 6.75 6.74
C THR A 150 9.46 7.37 7.95
N LEU A 151 9.23 6.59 9.02
CA LEU A 151 8.53 7.08 10.21
C LEU A 151 9.18 8.31 10.88
N PRO A 152 10.48 8.31 11.24
CA PRO A 152 11.12 9.46 11.85
C PRO A 152 11.19 10.67 10.91
N LEU A 153 11.42 10.47 9.60
CA LEU A 153 11.41 11.57 8.64
C LEU A 153 10.02 12.19 8.49
N GLN A 154 8.97 11.36 8.47
CA GLN A 154 7.59 11.84 8.48
C GLN A 154 7.34 12.69 9.72
N ILE A 155 7.69 12.19 10.92
CA ILE A 155 7.56 12.95 12.17
C ILE A 155 8.34 14.27 12.09
N ALA A 156 9.59 14.26 11.61
CA ALA A 156 10.42 15.45 11.49
C ALA A 156 9.78 16.52 10.58
N PHE A 157 9.27 16.15 9.42
CA PHE A 157 8.59 17.08 8.52
C PHE A 157 7.27 17.60 9.08
N ILE A 158 6.55 16.77 9.85
CA ILE A 158 5.32 17.21 10.53
C ILE A 158 5.65 18.24 11.60
N LEU A 159 6.69 18.01 12.40
CA LEU A 159 7.18 18.97 13.41
C LEU A 159 7.70 20.27 12.76
N ALA A 160 8.20 20.20 11.52
CA ALA A 160 8.56 21.37 10.73
C ALA A 160 7.34 22.16 10.19
N GLY A 161 6.11 21.75 10.50
CA GLY A 161 4.89 22.47 10.16
C GLY A 161 4.26 22.08 8.82
N LEU A 162 4.73 21.01 8.16
CA LEU A 162 4.19 20.59 6.86
C LEU A 162 2.86 19.81 6.94
N GLY A 163 2.37 19.52 8.16
CA GLY A 163 1.11 18.81 8.37
C GLY A 163 1.07 17.47 7.61
N ALA A 164 -0.06 17.14 6.96
CA ALA A 164 -0.21 15.89 6.21
C ALA A 164 0.76 15.77 5.02
N ALA A 165 1.26 16.89 4.47
CA ALA A 165 2.29 16.86 3.43
C ALA A 165 3.60 16.25 3.95
N GLY A 166 3.88 16.43 5.25
CA GLY A 166 5.05 15.85 5.91
C GLY A 166 5.04 14.31 5.88
N MET A 167 3.87 13.67 5.87
CA MET A 167 3.77 12.21 5.68
C MET A 167 4.30 11.79 4.31
N GLY A 168 3.96 12.55 3.27
CA GLY A 168 4.40 12.25 1.92
C GLY A 168 5.86 12.59 1.66
N PHE A 169 6.32 13.77 2.10
CA PHE A 169 7.73 14.13 1.99
C PHE A 169 8.64 13.23 2.82
N GLY A 170 8.20 12.77 4.00
CA GLY A 170 8.96 11.80 4.79
C GLY A 170 9.13 10.45 4.07
N LEU A 171 8.05 9.93 3.48
CA LEU A 171 8.11 8.72 2.63
C LEU A 171 9.01 8.91 1.42
N ALA A 172 8.83 10.02 0.68
CA ALA A 172 9.61 10.33 -0.50
C ALA A 172 11.11 10.47 -0.18
N THR A 173 11.43 11.21 0.89
CA THR A 173 12.82 11.44 1.33
C THR A 173 13.47 10.15 1.79
N ALA A 174 12.79 9.34 2.61
CA ALA A 174 13.30 8.03 3.02
C ALA A 174 13.60 7.14 1.81
N THR A 175 12.69 7.11 0.84
CA THR A 175 12.85 6.36 -0.41
C THR A 175 14.04 6.89 -1.20
N PHE A 176 14.13 8.21 -1.38
CA PHE A 176 15.23 8.87 -2.10
C PHE A 176 16.59 8.59 -1.48
N LEU A 177 16.71 8.58 -0.14
CA LEU A 177 17.95 8.22 0.56
C LEU A 177 18.35 6.76 0.35
N THR A 178 17.39 5.85 0.14
CA THR A 178 17.69 4.42 -0.10
C THR A 178 18.01 4.07 -1.55
N VAL A 179 17.61 4.90 -2.52
CA VAL A 179 17.93 4.72 -3.95
C VAL A 179 19.44 4.65 -4.22
N PRO A 180 20.29 5.61 -3.79
CA PRO A 180 21.73 5.55 -4.06
C PRO A 180 22.40 4.37 -3.38
N ILE A 181 21.93 3.98 -2.19
CA ILE A 181 22.42 2.79 -1.48
C ILE A 181 22.10 1.53 -2.30
N THR A 182 20.87 1.42 -2.82
CA THR A 182 20.46 0.30 -3.66
C THR A 182 21.26 0.25 -4.96
N TYR A 183 21.49 1.40 -5.58
CA TYR A 183 22.31 1.52 -6.78
C TYR A 183 23.77 1.11 -6.53
N TYR A 184 24.36 1.50 -5.41
CA TYR A 184 25.72 1.10 -5.03
C TYR A 184 25.87 -0.42 -4.99
N PHE A 185 24.91 -1.14 -4.42
CA PHE A 185 24.94 -2.62 -4.38
C PHE A 185 24.66 -3.30 -5.72
N LEU A 186 24.12 -2.57 -6.71
CA LEU A 186 23.97 -3.11 -8.06
C LEU A 186 25.28 -3.16 -8.81
N ASP A 187 26.30 -2.36 -8.45
CA ASP A 187 27.65 -2.40 -9.00
C ASP A 187 27.67 -2.52 -10.54
N LEU A 188 26.89 -1.65 -11.18
CA LEU A 188 26.69 -1.61 -12.63
C LEU A 188 26.64 -0.15 -13.08
N SER A 189 27.27 0.13 -14.21
CA SER A 189 27.14 1.42 -14.89
C SER A 189 26.02 1.35 -15.94
N PRO A 190 25.07 2.30 -15.96
CA PRO A 190 24.02 2.35 -16.96
C PRO A 190 24.63 2.67 -18.33
N SER A 191 24.19 1.94 -19.36
CA SER A 191 24.52 2.22 -20.76
C SER A 191 23.26 2.50 -21.57
N LEU A 192 23.36 3.31 -22.61
CA LEU A 192 22.22 3.62 -23.48
C LEU A 192 21.65 2.32 -24.07
N PRO A 193 20.33 2.07 -23.94
CA PRO A 193 19.74 0.82 -24.41
C PRO A 193 19.67 0.80 -25.93
N SER A 194 20.07 -0.33 -26.52
CA SER A 194 19.83 -0.60 -27.93
C SER A 194 18.33 -0.83 -28.20
N PHE A 195 17.90 -0.59 -29.43
CA PHE A 195 16.52 -0.88 -29.85
C PHE A 195 16.16 -2.36 -29.68
N GLY A 196 17.15 -3.26 -29.80
CA GLY A 196 16.99 -4.69 -29.54
C GLY A 196 16.58 -4.98 -28.10
N VAL A 197 17.25 -4.36 -27.12
CA VAL A 197 16.91 -4.50 -25.69
C VAL A 197 15.53 -3.93 -25.40
N VAL A 198 15.21 -2.75 -25.93
CA VAL A 198 13.87 -2.14 -25.79
C VAL A 198 12.78 -3.09 -26.30
N LYS A 199 12.94 -3.64 -27.50
CA LYS A 199 11.98 -4.57 -28.12
C LYS A 199 11.85 -5.87 -27.32
N SER A 200 12.96 -6.39 -26.80
CA SER A 200 13.01 -7.62 -25.98
C SER A 200 12.33 -7.46 -24.62
N VAL A 201 12.43 -6.28 -24.00
CA VAL A 201 11.71 -5.95 -22.77
C VAL A 201 10.22 -5.73 -23.07
N TRP A 202 9.91 -4.99 -24.13
CA TRP A 202 8.53 -4.70 -24.52
C TRP A 202 7.71 -5.95 -24.85
N SER A 203 8.33 -6.98 -25.43
CA SER A 203 7.64 -8.25 -25.73
C SER A 203 7.04 -8.93 -24.50
N TYR A 204 7.63 -8.71 -23.31
CA TYR A 204 7.07 -9.16 -22.04
C TYR A 204 6.23 -8.08 -21.35
N ALA A 205 6.70 -6.83 -21.34
CA ALA A 205 6.05 -5.73 -20.63
C ALA A 205 4.59 -5.52 -21.09
N ARG A 206 4.30 -5.68 -22.39
CA ARG A 206 2.94 -5.52 -22.93
C ARG A 206 1.90 -6.45 -22.30
N TYR A 207 2.32 -7.59 -21.76
CA TYR A 207 1.43 -8.54 -21.11
C TYR A 207 1.39 -8.35 -19.59
N THR A 208 2.48 -7.88 -18.99
CA THR A 208 2.56 -7.70 -17.53
C THR A 208 1.97 -6.36 -17.09
N MET A 209 2.15 -5.28 -17.87
CA MET A 209 1.69 -3.94 -17.50
C MET A 209 0.17 -3.89 -17.20
N PRO A 210 -0.73 -4.47 -18.03
CA PRO A 210 -2.16 -4.45 -17.71
C PRO A 210 -2.49 -5.25 -16.45
N SER A 211 -1.87 -6.42 -16.26
CA SER A 211 -2.10 -7.24 -15.06
C SER A 211 -1.68 -6.51 -13.79
N PHE A 212 -0.55 -5.80 -13.84
CA PHE A 212 -0.12 -4.94 -12.74
C PHE A 212 -1.15 -3.82 -12.52
N LEU A 213 -1.54 -3.08 -13.55
CA LEU A 213 -2.51 -1.97 -13.43
C LEU A 213 -3.82 -2.43 -12.80
N ILE A 214 -4.38 -3.52 -13.32
CA ILE A 214 -5.63 -4.10 -12.83
C ILE A 214 -5.48 -4.57 -11.40
N GLY A 215 -4.39 -5.28 -11.06
CA GLY A 215 -4.13 -5.77 -9.71
C GLY A 215 -4.10 -4.63 -8.68
N GLU A 216 -3.31 -3.59 -8.92
CA GLU A 216 -3.24 -2.44 -7.99
C GLU A 216 -4.56 -1.67 -7.94
N THR A 217 -5.28 -1.58 -9.05
CA THR A 217 -6.61 -0.96 -9.08
C THR A 217 -7.58 -1.74 -8.19
N TYR A 218 -7.56 -3.07 -8.22
CA TYR A 218 -8.36 -3.89 -7.30
C TYR A 218 -7.92 -3.71 -5.85
N ASP A 219 -6.61 -3.69 -5.58
CA ASP A 219 -6.05 -3.53 -4.22
C ASP A 219 -6.35 -2.17 -3.59
N ARG A 220 -6.67 -1.15 -4.41
CA ARG A 220 -6.95 0.23 -3.97
C ARG A 220 -8.36 0.71 -4.31
N LEU A 221 -9.19 -0.18 -4.87
CA LEU A 221 -10.50 0.19 -5.41
C LEU A 221 -11.38 0.80 -4.32
N ASP A 222 -11.35 0.21 -3.13
CA ASP A 222 -12.02 0.67 -1.92
C ASP A 222 -11.67 2.11 -1.55
N ILE A 223 -10.39 2.42 -1.35
CA ILE A 223 -9.89 3.75 -1.00
C ILE A 223 -10.26 4.76 -2.09
N LEU A 224 -10.11 4.36 -3.36
CA LEU A 224 -10.41 5.23 -4.50
C LEU A 224 -11.91 5.53 -4.60
N LEU A 225 -12.78 4.53 -4.45
CA LEU A 225 -14.23 4.72 -4.47
C LEU A 225 -14.70 5.56 -3.28
N LEU A 226 -14.22 5.27 -2.08
CA LEU A 226 -14.57 6.04 -0.89
C LEU A 226 -14.10 7.50 -0.99
N GLY A 227 -12.89 7.74 -1.48
CA GLY A 227 -12.35 9.09 -1.64
C GLY A 227 -12.97 9.90 -2.79
N THR A 228 -13.48 9.23 -3.83
CA THR A 228 -14.12 9.91 -4.97
C THR A 228 -15.62 10.13 -4.77
N ILE A 229 -16.33 9.18 -4.17
CA ILE A 229 -17.79 9.21 -4.02
C ILE A 229 -18.21 9.84 -2.68
N LEU A 230 -17.44 9.60 -1.61
CA LEU A 230 -17.75 10.07 -0.26
C LEU A 230 -16.81 11.20 0.16
N THR A 231 -16.14 11.05 1.30
CA THR A 231 -15.25 12.08 1.85
C THR A 231 -13.94 11.47 2.31
N GLN A 232 -12.90 12.30 2.35
CA GLN A 232 -11.59 11.90 2.85
C GLN A 232 -11.61 11.43 4.32
N ALA A 233 -12.57 11.91 5.12
CA ALA A 233 -12.74 11.41 6.49
C ALA A 233 -13.15 9.92 6.53
N VAL A 234 -14.02 9.48 5.61
CA VAL A 234 -14.42 8.07 5.49
C VAL A 234 -13.25 7.21 5.05
N VAL A 235 -12.40 7.72 4.16
CA VAL A 235 -11.14 7.05 3.76
C VAL A 235 -10.24 6.82 4.97
N SER A 236 -10.13 7.81 5.88
CA SER A 236 -9.36 7.65 7.11
C SER A 236 -9.88 6.52 7.99
N ASP A 237 -11.20 6.50 8.24
CA ASP A 237 -11.81 5.45 9.06
C ASP A 237 -11.61 4.05 8.46
N TYR A 238 -11.78 3.95 7.14
CA TYR A 238 -11.52 2.73 6.39
C TYR A 238 -10.05 2.30 6.52
N GLU A 239 -9.12 3.23 6.35
CA GLU A 239 -7.71 2.90 6.34
C GLU A 239 -7.19 2.50 7.73
N VAL A 240 -7.70 3.12 8.78
CA VAL A 240 -7.45 2.67 10.16
C VAL A 240 -7.97 1.25 10.37
N ALA A 241 -9.18 0.94 9.91
CA ALA A 241 -9.74 -0.41 10.01
C ALA A 241 -8.91 -1.43 9.21
N MET A 242 -8.49 -1.09 7.98
CA MET A 242 -7.66 -1.95 7.15
C MET A 242 -6.31 -2.25 7.79
N LYS A 243 -5.70 -1.26 8.45
CA LYS A 243 -4.40 -1.43 9.09
C LYS A 243 -4.44 -2.37 10.29
N LEU A 244 -5.60 -2.59 10.91
CA LEU A 244 -5.80 -3.63 11.94
C LEU A 244 -5.71 -5.05 11.37
N THR A 245 -5.90 -5.23 10.07
CA THR A 245 -5.81 -6.55 9.40
C THR A 245 -4.38 -6.94 9.03
N LEU A 246 -3.43 -5.99 9.04
CA LEU A 246 -2.05 -6.22 8.64
C LEU A 246 -1.39 -7.44 9.31
N PRO A 247 -1.52 -7.67 10.63
CA PRO A 247 -0.93 -8.85 11.27
C PRO A 247 -1.38 -10.18 10.65
N ALA A 248 -2.66 -10.28 10.25
CA ALA A 248 -3.18 -11.47 9.57
C ALA A 248 -2.51 -11.65 8.20
N ILE A 249 -2.41 -10.57 7.42
CA ILE A 249 -1.76 -10.57 6.10
C ILE A 249 -0.30 -11.02 6.21
N PHE A 250 0.43 -10.57 7.24
CA PHE A 250 1.83 -11.00 7.45
C PHE A 250 1.94 -12.49 7.70
N LEU A 251 1.06 -13.05 8.54
CA LEU A 251 1.07 -14.47 8.81
C LEU A 251 0.74 -15.28 7.55
N THR A 252 -0.32 -14.93 6.84
CA THR A 252 -0.69 -15.58 5.58
C THR A 252 0.47 -15.51 4.57
N GLY A 253 1.10 -14.34 4.44
CA GLY A 253 2.26 -14.16 3.57
C GLY A 253 3.46 -15.03 3.97
N ALA A 254 3.72 -15.22 5.27
CA ALA A 254 4.79 -16.11 5.75
C ALA A 254 4.51 -17.57 5.38
N ILE A 255 3.27 -18.03 5.56
CA ILE A 255 2.83 -19.38 5.19
C ILE A 255 2.97 -19.58 3.67
N THR A 256 2.44 -18.67 2.86
CA THR A 256 2.49 -18.79 1.39
C THR A 256 3.91 -18.81 0.84
N ASN A 257 4.82 -17.98 1.38
CA ASN A 257 6.21 -17.95 0.94
C ASN A 257 6.96 -19.25 1.23
N GLY A 258 6.64 -19.94 2.33
CA GLY A 258 7.19 -21.26 2.63
C GLY A 258 6.52 -22.38 1.82
N LEU A 259 5.21 -22.27 1.58
CA LEU A 259 4.42 -23.29 0.91
C LEU A 259 4.70 -23.38 -0.59
N MET A 260 4.86 -22.26 -1.30
CA MET A 260 5.00 -22.29 -2.76
C MET A 260 6.23 -23.03 -3.27
N PRO A 261 7.45 -22.80 -2.74
CA PRO A 261 8.62 -23.59 -3.14
C PRO A 261 8.43 -25.09 -2.84
N LYS A 262 7.75 -25.42 -1.73
CA LYS A 262 7.44 -26.80 -1.34
C LYS A 262 6.49 -27.47 -2.34
N ILE A 263 5.38 -26.80 -2.69
CA ILE A 263 4.43 -27.27 -3.71
C ILE A 263 5.14 -27.46 -5.06
N SER A 264 5.97 -26.50 -5.47
CA SER A 264 6.71 -26.59 -6.73
C SER A 264 7.65 -27.81 -6.75
N ASN A 265 8.35 -28.09 -5.65
CA ASN A 265 9.21 -29.26 -5.54
C ASN A 265 8.40 -30.58 -5.55
N ILE A 266 7.28 -30.65 -4.84
CA ILE A 266 6.39 -31.83 -4.85
C ILE A 266 5.85 -32.09 -6.26
N HIS A 267 5.38 -31.03 -6.93
CA HIS A 267 4.86 -31.11 -8.28
C HIS A 267 5.93 -31.55 -9.29
N SER A 268 7.17 -31.07 -9.16
CA SER A 268 8.30 -31.50 -10.01
C SER A 268 8.59 -33.00 -9.91
N ARG A 269 8.28 -33.61 -8.76
CA ARG A 269 8.44 -35.04 -8.50
C ARG A 269 7.15 -35.84 -8.77
N ARG A 270 6.14 -35.22 -9.38
CA ARG A 270 4.79 -35.78 -9.60
C ARG A 270 4.11 -36.28 -8.31
N GLY A 271 4.46 -35.69 -7.16
CA GLY A 271 3.80 -35.99 -5.89
C GLY A 271 2.50 -35.20 -5.71
N ASP A 272 1.72 -35.57 -4.70
CA ASP A 272 0.47 -34.90 -4.33
C ASP A 272 0.71 -33.83 -3.25
N PRO A 273 0.45 -32.52 -3.52
CA PRO A 273 0.59 -31.45 -2.54
C PRO A 273 -0.63 -31.29 -1.60
N SER A 274 -1.69 -32.10 -1.74
CA SER A 274 -2.96 -31.94 -1.02
C SER A 274 -2.80 -31.82 0.50
N GLY A 275 -1.97 -32.66 1.12
CA GLY A 275 -1.72 -32.64 2.55
C GLY A 275 -1.05 -31.35 3.04
N ASP A 276 -0.11 -30.82 2.28
CA ASP A 276 0.56 -29.55 2.60
C ASP A 276 -0.37 -28.34 2.45
N ILE A 277 -1.21 -28.36 1.41
CA ILE A 277 -2.24 -27.33 1.20
C ILE A 277 -3.27 -27.38 2.35
N SER A 278 -3.73 -28.58 2.72
CA SER A 278 -4.68 -28.77 3.83
C SER A 278 -4.08 -28.27 5.14
N ASN A 279 -2.83 -28.63 5.45
CA ASN A 279 -2.14 -28.15 6.65
C ASN A 279 -2.00 -26.62 6.65
N ALA A 280 -1.59 -26.02 5.53
CA ALA A 280 -1.49 -24.57 5.41
C ALA A 280 -2.84 -23.87 5.63
N LEU A 281 -3.93 -24.42 5.08
CA LEU A 281 -5.29 -23.94 5.32
C LEU A 281 -5.70 -24.06 6.78
N SER A 282 -5.41 -25.19 7.43
CA SER A 282 -5.70 -25.39 8.86
C SER A 282 -4.94 -24.37 9.72
N TYR A 283 -3.63 -24.19 9.50
CA TYR A 283 -2.84 -23.22 10.25
C TYR A 283 -3.29 -21.77 10.00
N SER A 284 -3.61 -21.42 8.75
CA SER A 284 -4.16 -20.09 8.44
C SER A 284 -5.51 -19.87 9.14
N SER A 285 -6.36 -20.89 9.21
CA SER A 285 -7.68 -20.81 9.84
C SER A 285 -7.60 -20.62 11.35
N ILE A 286 -6.67 -21.32 12.01
CA ILE A 286 -6.43 -21.22 13.47
C ILE A 286 -6.17 -19.78 13.90
N VAL A 287 -5.53 -18.97 13.05
CA VAL A 287 -5.23 -17.56 13.37
C VAL A 287 -6.25 -16.60 12.78
N SER A 288 -6.77 -16.86 11.58
CA SER A 288 -7.73 -15.96 10.92
C SER A 288 -9.07 -15.88 11.68
N ILE A 289 -9.55 -16.99 12.23
CA ILE A 289 -10.82 -17.05 12.96
C ILE A 289 -10.78 -16.16 14.23
N PRO A 290 -9.80 -16.29 15.15
CA PRO A 290 -9.67 -15.40 16.29
C PRO A 290 -9.53 -13.93 15.92
N ILE A 291 -8.76 -13.61 14.86
CA ILE A 291 -8.60 -12.21 14.42
C ILE A 291 -9.93 -11.64 13.94
N PHE A 292 -10.70 -12.41 13.16
CA PHE A 292 -12.01 -11.99 12.67
C PHE A 292 -12.99 -11.70 13.82
N PHE A 293 -13.17 -12.66 14.74
CA PHE A 293 -14.07 -12.48 15.88
C PHE A 293 -13.55 -11.41 16.86
N GLY A 294 -12.24 -11.29 17.03
CA GLY A 294 -11.61 -10.22 17.78
C GLY A 294 -11.96 -8.85 17.20
N ALA A 295 -11.76 -8.65 15.89
CA ALA A 295 -12.12 -7.41 15.22
C ALA A 295 -13.63 -7.11 15.32
N LEU A 296 -14.48 -8.11 15.15
CA LEU A 296 -15.94 -7.98 15.28
C LEU A 296 -16.35 -7.55 16.70
N SER A 297 -15.74 -8.13 17.73
CA SER A 297 -16.02 -7.77 19.12
C SER A 297 -15.62 -6.33 19.46
N MET A 298 -14.53 -5.84 18.85
CA MET A 298 -14.07 -4.46 19.05
C MET A 298 -14.97 -3.45 18.33
N ALA A 299 -15.50 -3.81 17.16
CA ALA A 299 -16.38 -2.95 16.36
C ALA A 299 -17.66 -2.54 17.11
N GLN A 300 -18.26 -3.46 17.88
CA GLN A 300 -19.48 -3.20 18.65
C GLN A 300 -19.28 -2.16 19.77
N ASN A 301 -18.07 -2.08 20.32
CA ASN A 301 -17.73 -1.10 21.36
C ASN A 301 -17.37 0.29 20.79
N TRP A 302 -17.09 0.37 19.49
CA TRP A 302 -16.76 1.63 18.83
C TRP A 302 -18.01 2.46 18.51
N SER A 303 -19.13 1.82 18.15
CA SER A 303 -20.38 2.51 17.78
C SER A 303 -21.10 3.21 18.94
N SER A 304 -20.78 2.85 20.19
CA SER A 304 -21.39 3.44 21.40
C SER A 304 -20.65 4.69 21.91
N ARG A 305 -19.49 5.03 21.34
CA ARG A 305 -18.79 6.27 21.68
C ARG A 305 -19.36 7.43 20.87
N PRO A 306 -19.89 8.49 21.50
CA PRO A 306 -20.23 9.69 20.76
C PRO A 306 -18.94 10.20 20.10
N THR A 307 -18.99 10.36 18.78
CA THR A 307 -17.97 10.99 17.94
C THR A 307 -17.80 12.46 18.36
N GLY A 308 -17.18 12.68 19.51
CA GLY A 308 -16.90 13.97 20.12
C GLY A 308 -15.47 14.46 19.85
N GLY A 309 -14.95 14.18 18.65
CA GLY A 309 -13.60 14.57 18.23
C GLY A 309 -13.51 15.98 17.64
N SER A 310 -14.62 16.64 17.30
CA SER A 310 -14.60 17.93 16.61
C SER A 310 -15.21 19.07 17.46
N THR A 311 -14.72 19.34 18.68
CA THR A 311 -14.87 20.65 19.37
C THR A 311 -14.23 20.69 20.78
N ARG A 312 -12.93 20.35 20.92
CA ARG A 312 -12.29 20.52 22.24
C ARG A 312 -10.81 20.92 22.19
N MET A 313 -10.46 21.92 21.39
CA MET A 313 -9.16 22.59 21.55
C MET A 313 -9.19 24.06 21.07
N HIS A 314 -10.13 24.87 21.57
CA HIS A 314 -10.02 26.35 21.45
C HIS A 314 -10.53 27.15 22.66
N ARG A 315 -10.66 26.53 23.84
CA ARG A 315 -10.92 27.28 25.08
C ARG A 315 -9.93 26.89 26.17
N ARG A 316 -8.79 27.58 26.18
CA ARG A 316 -8.12 28.08 27.40
C ARG A 316 -6.90 28.92 27.00
N PHE A 317 -7.16 30.18 26.67
CA PHE A 317 -6.34 31.30 27.11
C PHE A 317 -7.29 32.47 27.31
N SER A 318 -7.56 32.82 28.56
CA SER A 318 -8.40 33.94 28.96
C SER A 318 -7.58 35.21 29.03
N LEU A 319 -8.16 36.36 28.68
CA LEU A 319 -8.19 37.54 29.54
C LEU A 319 -9.24 38.55 29.05
N GLY A 320 -10.25 38.76 29.91
CA GLY A 320 -10.91 40.05 30.18
C GLY A 320 -11.73 40.73 29.09
N SER A 321 -13.05 40.74 29.26
CA SER A 321 -13.86 41.95 29.59
C SER A 321 -15.27 41.91 28.98
N HIS A 322 -16.27 42.20 29.83
CA HIS A 322 -17.67 42.58 29.54
C HIS A 322 -18.54 41.57 28.73
N SER A 323 -19.83 41.38 28.92
CA SER A 323 -20.89 41.95 29.75
C SER A 323 -22.10 40.99 29.67
N SER A 324 -22.93 41.01 30.70
CA SER A 324 -24.24 40.37 30.83
C SER A 324 -25.16 40.47 29.59
N VAL A 325 -25.79 39.37 29.17
CA VAL A 325 -27.20 39.34 28.71
C VAL A 325 -27.80 37.96 28.99
N SER A 326 -28.91 37.94 29.72
CA SER A 326 -29.81 36.82 29.89
C SER A 326 -30.82 36.74 28.75
N SER A 327 -31.11 35.55 28.23
CA SER A 327 -32.44 35.27 27.66
C SER A 327 -32.72 33.77 27.61
N ARG A 328 -33.77 33.38 28.35
CA ARG A 328 -34.50 32.12 28.22
C ARG A 328 -35.07 31.97 26.80
N HIS A 329 -35.11 30.76 26.26
CA HIS A 329 -36.34 30.20 25.66
C HIS A 329 -36.26 28.68 25.39
N SER A 330 -37.24 27.98 26.00
CA SER A 330 -38.01 26.81 25.54
C SER A 330 -37.33 25.66 24.78
N ARG A 331 -37.27 24.50 25.46
CA ARG A 331 -37.14 23.16 24.86
C ARG A 331 -38.41 22.81 24.07
N ILE A 332 -38.25 22.39 22.82
CA ILE A 332 -39.28 21.69 22.05
C ILE A 332 -38.90 20.20 22.06
N SER A 333 -39.77 19.40 22.68
CA SER A 333 -39.67 17.94 22.73
C SER A 333 -40.52 17.37 21.59
N ILE A 334 -39.91 16.70 20.63
CA ILE A 334 -40.63 15.91 19.61
C ILE A 334 -40.49 14.44 19.99
N ARG A 335 -41.62 13.84 20.36
CA ARG A 335 -41.80 12.42 20.71
C ARG A 335 -42.17 11.69 19.42
N ALA A 336 -41.30 10.85 18.89
CA ALA A 336 -41.62 9.99 17.74
C ALA A 336 -42.06 8.60 18.22
N HIS A 337 -43.26 8.20 17.78
CA HIS A 337 -43.90 6.92 18.02
C HIS A 337 -43.16 5.77 17.29
N CYS A 338 -42.76 4.73 18.02
CA CYS A 338 -42.46 3.41 17.43
C CYS A 338 -43.73 2.79 16.86
N ARG A 339 -43.69 2.33 15.62
CA ARG A 339 -44.68 1.39 15.07
C ARG A 339 -43.94 0.18 14.51
N ASP A 340 -44.21 -0.96 15.14
CA ASP A 340 -43.85 -2.31 14.71
C ASP A 340 -44.41 -2.62 13.33
N SER A 341 -43.59 -3.20 12.46
CA SER A 341 -44.08 -4.05 11.37
C SER A 341 -43.06 -5.13 11.08
N THR A 342 -43.33 -6.30 11.63
CA THR A 342 -42.84 -7.61 11.22
C THR A 342 -43.06 -7.80 9.72
N ASN A 343 -42.01 -8.15 8.97
CA ASN A 343 -42.20 -8.87 7.71
C ASN A 343 -41.13 -9.93 7.50
N ARG A 344 -41.61 -11.16 7.34
CA ARG A 344 -40.87 -12.42 7.25
C ARG A 344 -40.81 -12.74 5.75
N ILE A 345 -39.62 -12.79 5.15
CA ILE A 345 -39.45 -13.25 3.76
C ILE A 345 -38.50 -14.44 3.74
N SER A 346 -39.06 -15.60 3.37
CA SER A 346 -38.38 -16.85 3.04
C SER A 346 -37.61 -16.73 1.73
N ILE A 347 -36.40 -17.26 1.66
CA ILE A 347 -35.67 -17.45 0.39
C ILE A 347 -35.42 -18.96 0.22
N SER A 348 -35.96 -19.47 -0.88
CA SER A 348 -35.85 -20.84 -1.37
C SER A 348 -34.48 -21.11 -2.01
N GLU A 349 -34.02 -22.34 -1.79
CA GLU A 349 -32.94 -23.04 -2.52
C GLU A 349 -32.93 -22.80 -4.04
N TYR A 350 -31.74 -22.52 -4.58
CA TYR A 350 -31.45 -22.77 -6.00
C TYR A 350 -30.07 -23.41 -6.15
N ARG A 351 -30.09 -24.60 -6.76
CA ARG A 351 -28.98 -25.54 -6.89
C ARG A 351 -28.36 -25.41 -8.29
N SER A 352 -27.03 -25.50 -8.33
CA SER A 352 -26.16 -25.92 -9.45
C SER A 352 -25.96 -24.98 -10.65
N SER A 353 -24.70 -24.61 -10.89
CA SER A 353 -24.03 -24.87 -12.18
C SER A 353 -22.51 -24.79 -12.03
N ARG A 354 -21.86 -25.76 -12.69
CA ARG A 354 -20.41 -25.95 -12.77
C ARG A 354 -19.72 -24.76 -13.41
N TRP A 355 -18.68 -24.24 -12.76
CA TRP A 355 -17.63 -23.48 -13.42
C TRP A 355 -16.30 -24.23 -13.26
N ARG A 356 -15.78 -24.73 -14.39
CA ARG A 356 -14.38 -25.17 -14.51
C ARG A 356 -13.51 -23.91 -14.50
N SER A 357 -12.77 -23.69 -13.42
CA SER A 357 -11.71 -22.68 -13.37
C SER A 357 -10.41 -23.30 -13.92
N THR A 358 -10.00 -22.81 -15.08
CA THR A 358 -8.67 -23.03 -15.65
C THR A 358 -7.70 -22.07 -14.95
N SER A 359 -7.16 -22.51 -13.82
CA SER A 359 -6.22 -21.74 -13.01
C SER A 359 -4.79 -21.85 -13.57
N TYR A 360 -4.42 -20.95 -14.47
CA TYR A 360 -3.01 -20.72 -14.82
C TYR A 360 -2.41 -19.76 -13.79
N TRP A 361 -1.72 -20.30 -12.79
CA TRP A 361 -0.86 -19.54 -11.90
C TRP A 361 0.59 -19.77 -12.30
N GLY A 362 1.20 -18.70 -12.82
CA GLY A 362 2.62 -18.63 -13.10
C GLY A 362 3.41 -18.75 -11.81
N CYS A 363 4.39 -19.66 -11.83
CA CYS A 363 5.36 -19.89 -10.77
C CYS A 363 6.05 -18.59 -10.33
N CYS A 364 6.02 -18.34 -9.03
CA CYS A 364 7.04 -17.59 -8.30
C CYS A 364 8.06 -18.56 -7.73
#